data_AF-A0A291GJZ5-F1
#
_entry.id   AF-A0A291GJZ5-F1
#
_cell.length_a   1.000
_cell.length_b   1.000
_cell.length_c   1.000
_cell.angle_alpha   90.00
_cell.angle_beta   90.00
_cell.angle_gamma   90.00
#
_symmetry.space_group_name_H-M   'P 1'
#
loop_
_entity.id
_entity.type
_entity.pdbx_description
1 polymer ?
#
loop_
_entity_poly.entity_id
_entity_poly.type
_entity_poly.pdbx_seq_one_letter_code
_entity_poly.pdbx_strand_id
1 'polypeptide(L)'
;MATEEQVAIALGAVTPWRALQLAIKGFSGETGESYAKVIVRSGDDSQLVRIELGETAEVGDGVSLRLDEVPPPSRPEDGPAPTGRGRVLVTVRTADEDGGR
;
A
#
# COMPACT_ATOMS: atom_id res chain seq x y z
N MET A 1 -0.69 21.02 -2.23
CA MET A 1 0.35 20.26 -1.50
C MET A 1 0.01 18.78 -1.63
N ALA A 2 0.92 17.94 -2.11
CA ALA A 2 0.67 16.50 -2.30
C ALA A 2 -0.01 15.88 -1.06
N THR A 3 -1.11 15.18 -1.28
CA THR A 3 -1.86 14.52 -0.20
C THR A 3 -1.23 13.15 0.03
N GLU A 4 -0.80 12.88 1.26
CA GLU A 4 -0.32 11.56 1.69
C GLU A 4 -1.27 10.96 2.72
N GLU A 5 -1.71 9.72 2.51
CA GLU A 5 -2.56 8.99 3.45
C GLU A 5 -2.07 7.54 3.59
N GLN A 6 -2.13 7.01 4.81
CA GLN A 6 -1.70 5.65 5.11
C GLN A 6 -2.90 4.70 5.19
N VAL A 7 -2.81 3.60 4.45
CA VAL A 7 -3.85 2.57 4.37
C VAL A 7 -3.26 1.23 4.80
N ALA A 8 -3.78 0.67 5.90
CA ALA A 8 -3.42 -0.67 6.33
C ALA A 8 -4.20 -1.71 5.50
N ILE A 9 -3.48 -2.62 4.84
CA ILE A 9 -4.11 -3.63 3.98
C ILE A 9 -3.70 -5.02 4.45
N ALA A 10 -4.71 -5.88 4.60
CA ALA A 10 -4.50 -7.29 4.91
C ALA A 10 -4.36 -8.13 3.63
N LEU A 11 -3.59 -9.22 3.70
CA LEU A 11 -3.44 -10.14 2.57
C LEU A 11 -4.80 -10.71 2.15
N GLY A 12 -5.12 -10.60 0.85
CA GLY A 12 -6.41 -11.07 0.30
C GLY A 12 -7.62 -10.17 0.61
N ALA A 13 -7.46 -9.12 1.41
CA ALA A 13 -8.50 -8.12 1.63
C ALA A 13 -8.48 -7.07 0.52
N VAL A 14 -9.66 -6.56 0.18
CA VAL A 14 -9.82 -5.35 -0.65
C VAL A 14 -10.12 -4.20 0.31
N THR A 15 -9.26 -3.19 0.31
CA THR A 15 -9.39 -1.98 1.12
C THR A 15 -9.74 -0.80 0.20
N PRO A 16 -10.89 -0.14 0.38
CA PRO A 16 -11.23 1.06 -0.38
C PRO A 16 -10.41 2.27 0.10
N TRP A 17 -9.98 3.12 -0.83
CA TRP A 17 -9.40 4.44 -0.56
C TRP A 17 -9.92 5.44 -1.61
N ARG A 18 -10.75 6.40 -1.19
CA ARG A 18 -11.44 7.33 -2.11
C ARG A 18 -12.11 6.57 -3.27
N ALA A 19 -11.72 6.85 -4.51
CA ALA A 19 -12.21 6.19 -5.72
C ALA A 19 -11.42 4.91 -6.08
N LEU A 20 -10.33 4.61 -5.38
CA LEU A 20 -9.50 3.44 -5.61
C LEU A 20 -9.89 2.26 -4.72
N GLN A 21 -9.67 1.06 -5.22
CA GLN A 21 -9.68 -0.17 -4.42
C GLN A 21 -8.31 -0.82 -4.46
N LEU A 22 -7.75 -1.09 -3.29
CA LEU A 22 -6.41 -1.67 -3.14
C LEU A 22 -6.52 -3.09 -2.59
N ALA A 23 -5.79 -4.05 -3.14
CA ALA A 23 -5.76 -5.42 -2.63
C ALA A 23 -4.35 -6.02 -2.71
N ILE A 24 -3.93 -6.75 -1.68
CA ILE A 24 -2.65 -7.47 -1.73
C ILE A 24 -2.90 -8.86 -2.28
N LYS A 25 -2.32 -9.16 -3.45
CA LYS A 25 -2.34 -10.50 -4.06
C LYS A 25 -1.25 -11.41 -3.49
N GLY A 26 -0.15 -10.84 -3.01
CA GLY A 26 0.94 -11.59 -2.39
C GLY A 26 1.94 -10.67 -1.72
N PHE A 27 2.62 -11.18 -0.70
CA PHE A 27 3.70 -10.51 0.02
C PHE A 27 4.86 -11.49 0.20
N SER A 28 6.05 -11.09 -0.23
CA SER A 28 7.31 -11.74 0.13
C SER A 28 7.92 -10.96 1.28
N GLY A 29 8.17 -11.62 2.41
CA GLY A 29 8.79 -11.02 3.60
C GLY A 29 10.23 -11.47 3.82
N GLU A 30 10.92 -11.91 2.75
CA GLU A 30 12.30 -12.36 2.84
C GLU A 30 13.24 -11.18 3.05
N THR A 31 14.20 -11.34 3.96
CA THR A 31 15.20 -10.32 4.28
C THR A 31 16.02 -9.99 3.03
N GLY A 32 15.96 -8.74 2.56
CA GLY A 32 16.68 -8.27 1.37
C GLY A 32 15.88 -8.33 0.06
N GLU A 33 14.74 -9.01 0.02
CA GLU A 33 13.86 -9.10 -1.17
C GLU A 33 12.37 -8.95 -0.81
N SER A 34 12.08 -8.16 0.24
CA SER A 34 10.71 -7.97 0.70
C SER A 34 9.91 -7.10 -0.27
N TYR A 35 8.79 -7.61 -0.77
CA TYR A 35 7.92 -6.89 -1.71
C TYR A 35 6.44 -7.28 -1.55
N ALA A 36 5.54 -6.40 -1.94
CA ALA A 36 4.11 -6.67 -2.07
C ALA A 36 3.66 -6.59 -3.53
N LYS A 37 2.74 -7.47 -3.92
CA LYS A 37 1.97 -7.36 -5.18
C LYS A 37 0.62 -6.75 -4.84
N VAL A 38 0.43 -5.49 -5.21
CA VAL A 38 -0.78 -4.72 -4.96
C VAL A 38 -1.58 -4.62 -6.25
N ILE A 39 -2.85 -5.02 -6.20
CA ILE A 39 -3.81 -4.71 -7.24
C ILE A 39 -4.43 -3.37 -6.90
N VAL A 40 -4.37 -2.43 -7.84
CA VAL A 40 -5.03 -1.14 -7.79
C VAL A 40 -6.17 -1.16 -8.79
N ARG A 41 -7.36 -0.75 -8.37
CA ARG A 41 -8.53 -0.61 -9.26
C ARG A 41 -9.08 0.79 -9.19
N SER A 42 -9.44 1.34 -10.35
CA SER A 42 -10.11 2.63 -10.51
C SER A 42 -11.25 2.45 -11.52
N GLY A 43 -12.50 2.43 -11.06
CA GLY A 43 -13.62 2.05 -11.92
C GLY A 43 -13.46 0.64 -12.49
N ASP A 44 -13.45 0.53 -13.82
CA ASP A 44 -13.27 -0.74 -14.55
C ASP A 44 -11.80 -1.09 -14.80
N ASP A 45 -10.88 -0.14 -14.60
CA ASP A 45 -9.46 -0.34 -14.81
C ASP A 45 -8.80 -1.05 -13.63
N SER A 46 -7.85 -1.94 -13.93
CA SER A 46 -7.06 -2.63 -12.91
C SER A 46 -5.60 -2.78 -13.30
N GLN A 47 -4.72 -2.52 -12.34
CA GLN A 47 -3.26 -2.61 -12.48
C GLN A 47 -2.68 -3.49 -11.37
N LEU A 48 -1.79 -4.41 -11.73
CA LEU A 48 -0.98 -5.16 -10.76
C LEU A 48 0.39 -4.49 -10.64
N VAL A 49 0.74 -4.08 -9.42
CA VAL A 49 1.96 -3.35 -9.10
C VAL A 49 2.80 -4.19 -8.15
N ARG A 50 4.10 -4.33 -8.43
CA ARG A 50 5.06 -4.89 -7.47
C ARG A 50 5.77 -3.71 -6.80
N ILE A 51 5.70 -3.64 -5.47
CA ILE A 51 6.32 -2.57 -4.68
C ILE A 51 7.28 -3.23 -3.70
N GLU A 52 8.54 -2.85 -3.75
CA GLU A 52 9.56 -3.30 -2.80
C GLU A 52 9.42 -2.54 -1.48
N LEU A 53 9.80 -3.17 -0.37
CA LEU A 53 9.70 -2.56 0.94
C LEU A 53 10.59 -1.32 1.03
N GLY A 54 10.03 -0.18 1.44
CA GLY A 54 10.70 1.12 1.47
C GLY A 54 10.65 1.89 0.15
N GLU A 55 10.26 1.25 -0.95
CA GLU A 55 10.23 1.85 -2.28
C GLU A 55 8.84 2.40 -2.66
N THR A 56 8.84 3.30 -3.63
CA THR A 56 7.62 3.90 -4.20
C THR A 56 7.40 3.39 -5.62
N ALA A 57 6.17 3.03 -5.95
CA ALA A 57 5.74 2.70 -7.30
C ALA A 57 4.69 3.70 -7.78
N GLU A 58 4.91 4.25 -8.97
CA GLU A 58 3.90 5.09 -9.63
C GLU A 58 2.77 4.22 -10.19
N VAL A 59 1.55 4.67 -9.96
CA VAL A 59 0.34 4.10 -10.56
C VAL A 59 -0.34 5.20 -11.38
N GLY A 60 -1.35 4.85 -12.18
CA GLY A 60 -2.03 5.82 -13.05
C GLY A 60 -2.54 7.07 -12.32
N ASP A 61 -2.84 8.11 -13.10
CA ASP A 61 -3.53 9.33 -12.64
C ASP A 61 -2.80 10.11 -11.52
N GLY A 62 -1.47 10.16 -11.56
CA GLY A 62 -0.68 10.95 -10.61
C GLY A 62 -0.69 10.38 -9.18
N VAL A 63 -1.11 9.13 -9.02
CA VAL A 63 -1.07 8.42 -7.74
C VAL A 63 0.23 7.62 -7.65
N SER A 64 0.85 7.60 -6.49
CA SER A 64 1.97 6.70 -6.19
C SER A 64 1.73 5.97 -4.88
N LEU A 65 2.26 4.76 -4.80
CA LEU A 65 2.12 3.88 -3.66
C LEU A 65 3.50 3.57 -3.08
N ARG A 66 3.69 3.82 -1.78
CA ARG A 66 4.89 3.40 -1.06
C ARG A 66 4.54 2.26 -0.10
N LEU A 67 5.38 1.22 -0.10
CA LEU A 67 5.24 0.11 0.84
C LEU A 67 6.11 0.38 2.07
N ASP A 68 5.47 0.55 3.22
CA ASP A 68 6.15 0.78 4.49
C ASP A 68 6.06 -0.46 5.38
N GLU A 69 7.11 -0.71 6.16
CA GLU A 69 7.11 -1.78 7.17
C GLU A 69 6.15 -1.41 8.30
N VAL A 70 5.33 -2.38 8.73
CA VAL A 70 4.49 -2.19 9.91
C VAL A 70 5.36 -2.44 11.13
N PRO A 71 5.60 -1.45 12.00
CA PRO A 71 6.33 -1.69 13.23
C PRO A 71 5.60 -2.75 14.06
N PRO A 72 6.32 -3.63 14.76
CA PRO A 72 5.68 -4.57 15.66
C PRO A 72 4.84 -3.80 16.70
N PRO A 73 3.69 -4.35 17.12
CA PRO A 73 2.87 -3.77 18.16
C PRO A 73 3.73 -3.55 19.40
N SER A 74 3.62 -2.35 19.98
CA SER A 74 4.45 -1.96 21.13
C SER A 74 4.13 -2.78 22.38
N ARG A 75 2.92 -3.35 22.46
CA ARG A 75 2.52 -4.29 23.50
C ARG A 75 1.93 -5.56 22.88
N PRO A 76 2.11 -6.73 23.52
CA PRO A 76 1.47 -7.98 23.08
C PRO A 76 -0.07 -7.92 23.04
N GLU A 77 -0.68 -7.04 23.84
CA GLU A 77 -2.14 -6.83 23.92
C GLU A 77 -2.69 -5.99 22.75
N ASP A 78 -1.85 -5.20 22.08
CA ASP A 78 -2.22 -4.37 20.91
C ASP A 78 -2.41 -5.22 19.64
N GLY A 79 -2.05 -6.50 19.72
CA GLY A 79 -2.20 -7.49 18.67
C GLY A 79 -0.96 -8.38 18.53
N PRO A 80 -1.06 -9.48 17.77
CA PRO A 80 0.10 -10.29 17.46
C PRO A 80 1.13 -9.46 16.70
N ALA A 81 2.41 -9.61 17.05
CA ALA A 81 3.49 -9.10 16.20
C ALA A 81 3.31 -9.61 14.77
N PRO A 82 3.61 -8.80 13.73
CA PRO A 82 3.55 -9.24 12.36
C PRO A 82 4.63 -10.31 12.12
N THR A 83 4.35 -11.52 12.60
CA THR A 83 5.02 -12.74 12.20
C THR A 83 4.65 -12.90 10.74
N GLY A 84 5.64 -12.89 9.84
CA GLY A 84 5.43 -12.82 8.39
C GLY A 84 4.19 -13.58 7.93
N ARG A 85 3.13 -12.81 7.66
CA ARG A 85 1.85 -13.09 6.96
C ARG A 85 0.78 -12.14 7.49
N GLY A 86 0.66 -10.97 6.85
CA GLY A 86 -0.69 -10.54 6.48
C GLY A 86 -1.08 -9.09 6.70
N ARG A 87 -0.20 -8.17 7.11
CA ARG A 87 -0.50 -6.73 7.11
C ARG A 87 0.68 -5.93 6.58
N VAL A 88 0.44 -5.09 5.59
CA VAL A 88 1.40 -4.08 5.14
C VAL A 88 0.77 -2.70 5.23
N LEU A 89 1.61 -1.69 5.38
CA LEU A 89 1.17 -0.30 5.31
C LEU A 89 1.45 0.20 3.89
N VAL A 90 0.40 0.65 3.21
CA VAL A 90 0.55 1.32 1.91
C VAL A 90 0.31 2.81 2.15
N THR A 91 1.33 3.62 1.91
CA THR A 91 1.18 5.07 1.84
C THR A 91 0.76 5.43 0.42
N VAL A 92 -0.42 6.01 0.27
CA VAL A 92 -0.95 6.50 -1.00
C VAL A 92 -0.65 7.99 -1.09
N ARG A 93 -0.06 8.41 -2.22
CA ARG A 93 0.30 9.81 -2.47
C ARG A 93 -0.33 10.25 -3.79
N THR A 94 -0.96 11.40 -3.81
CA THR A 94 -1.41 12.05 -5.05
C THR A 94 -0.55 13.27 -5.32
N ALA A 95 -0.14 13.47 -6.57
CA ALA A 95 0.21 14.81 -7.02
C ALA A 95 -1.00 15.73 -6.77
N ASP A 96 -0.77 17.00 -6.42
CA ASP A 96 -1.86 17.98 -6.54
C ASP A 96 -2.36 17.92 -7.98
N GLU A 97 -3.67 17.96 -8.19
CA GLU A 97 -4.18 18.50 -9.45
C GLU A 97 -3.50 19.86 -9.57
N ASP A 98 -2.64 19.99 -10.58
CA ASP A 98 -1.93 21.22 -10.92
C ASP A 98 -2.90 22.39 -10.69
N GLY A 99 -2.59 23.20 -9.68
CA GLY A 99 -3.41 24.31 -9.23
C GLY A 99 -3.48 25.33 -10.34
N GLY A 100 -4.34 25.09 -11.31
CA GLY A 100 -4.72 26.03 -12.34
C GLY A 100 -5.47 27.17 -11.68
N ARG A 101 -4.72 28.19 -11.23
CA ARG A 101 -5.23 29.54 -11.13
C ARG A 101 -4.16 30.59 -11.32
#